data_AF-A0A0K8RGL9-F1
#
_entry.id   AF-A0A0K8RGL9-F1
#
_cell.length_a   1.000
_cell.length_b   1.000
_cell.length_c   1.000
_cell.angle_alpha   90.00
_cell.angle_beta   90.00
_cell.angle_gamma   90.00
#
_symmetry.space_group_name_H-M   'P 1'
#
loop_
_entity.id
_entity.type
_entity.pdbx_description
1 polymer ?
#
loop_
_entity_poly.entity_id
_entity_poly.type
_entity_poly.pdbx_seq_one_letter_code
_entity_poly.pdbx_strand_id
1 'polypeptide(L)'
;MPGASLFIVIAVCLGQITCAELDPRLKRCPDGEFHNPGYSLSCTYTCKSGDSEDKTEYWGNYRDATVCVVLENGDPDKFKHIGTCQNGKCVQYEGENIDQVWSQLPQLQDQFHRCPPLKKVHEEPVDNCLYICLEIDDPRGPGYFYGVYEDYHPCKFSNGIGRCRSGRCLDAAIVGPLPEETEA
;
A
#
# COMPACT_ATOMS: atom_id res chain seq x y z
N MET A 1 -0.42 -33.27 -11.44
CA MET A 1 -0.23 -32.45 -10.22
C MET A 1 -0.60 -31.02 -10.59
N PRO A 2 -1.73 -30.45 -10.15
CA PRO A 2 -1.97 -29.04 -10.38
C PRO A 2 -1.32 -28.23 -9.26
N GLY A 3 -0.41 -27.32 -9.63
CA GLY A 3 0.25 -26.40 -8.72
C GLY A 3 -0.74 -25.32 -8.29
N ALA A 4 -0.98 -25.23 -6.97
CA ALA A 4 -1.78 -24.18 -6.37
C ALA A 4 -0.86 -22.96 -6.13
N SER A 5 -1.13 -21.86 -6.84
CA SER A 5 -0.50 -20.57 -6.57
C SER A 5 -1.18 -19.93 -5.36
N LEU A 6 -0.44 -19.80 -4.24
CA LEU A 6 -0.90 -19.19 -3.00
C LEU A 6 -0.99 -17.67 -3.10
N PHE A 7 -2.04 -17.09 -2.52
CA PHE A 7 -2.22 -15.65 -2.38
C PHE A 7 -2.68 -15.32 -0.96
N ILE A 8 -1.92 -14.48 -0.25
CA ILE A 8 -2.06 -14.17 1.19
C ILE A 8 -2.74 -12.80 1.35
N VAL A 9 -3.79 -12.70 2.18
CA VAL A 9 -4.43 -11.42 2.57
C VAL A 9 -4.91 -11.46 4.04
N ILE A 10 -4.76 -10.34 4.75
CA ILE A 10 -4.84 -10.18 6.22
C ILE A 10 -6.21 -9.59 6.64
N ALA A 11 -6.81 -10.10 7.72
CA ALA A 11 -7.96 -9.48 8.39
C ALA A 11 -7.56 -8.88 9.75
N VAL A 12 -8.02 -7.66 10.06
CA VAL A 12 -7.74 -6.96 11.33
C VAL A 12 -9.00 -6.95 12.20
N CYS A 13 -9.02 -7.80 13.22
CA CYS A 13 -9.62 -7.41 14.50
C CYS A 13 -8.58 -6.58 15.26
N LEU A 14 -9.05 -5.53 15.95
CA LEU A 14 -8.25 -4.53 16.67
C LEU A 14 -7.00 -5.13 17.37
N GLY A 15 -5.83 -4.85 16.80
CA GLY A 15 -4.53 -5.20 17.37
C GLY A 15 -4.06 -6.62 16.99
N GLN A 16 -2.85 -6.69 16.43
CA GLN A 16 -2.14 -7.89 15.95
C GLN A 16 -2.51 -8.32 14.53
N ILE A 17 -1.78 -7.72 13.58
CA ILE A 17 -1.67 -8.18 12.21
C ILE A 17 -1.14 -9.61 12.23
N THR A 18 -2.03 -10.57 11.99
CA THR A 18 -1.65 -11.96 11.72
C THR A 18 -2.10 -12.29 10.30
N CYS A 19 -1.12 -12.47 9.42
CA CYS A 19 -1.29 -12.90 8.04
C CYS A 19 -1.74 -14.37 7.99
N ALA A 20 -2.96 -14.66 8.45
CA ALA A 20 -3.54 -15.99 8.28
C ALA A 20 -4.08 -16.12 6.86
N GLU A 21 -3.76 -17.23 6.19
CA GLU A 21 -4.34 -17.56 4.89
C GLU A 21 -5.87 -17.70 5.05
N LEU A 22 -6.62 -16.92 4.25
CA LEU A 22 -8.07 -16.93 4.32
C LEU A 22 -8.59 -18.27 3.79
N ASP A 23 -9.25 -19.04 4.66
CA ASP A 23 -9.88 -20.30 4.26
C ASP A 23 -10.99 -20.02 3.23
N PRO A 24 -10.88 -20.51 1.98
CA PRO A 24 -11.90 -20.29 0.95
C PRO A 24 -13.30 -20.76 1.36
N ARG A 25 -13.41 -21.72 2.28
CA ARG A 25 -14.69 -22.24 2.80
C ARG A 25 -15.43 -21.22 3.67
N LEU A 26 -14.70 -20.21 4.18
CA LEU A 26 -15.23 -19.13 5.01
C LEU A 26 -15.56 -17.86 4.21
N LYS A 27 -15.42 -17.88 2.87
CA LYS A 27 -15.85 -16.77 2.00
C LYS A 27 -17.38 -16.74 1.89
N ARG A 28 -18.05 -16.04 2.80
CA ARG A 28 -19.52 -15.93 2.83
C ARG A 28 -20.02 -14.49 2.92
N CYS A 29 -19.17 -13.55 3.28
CA CYS A 29 -19.57 -12.15 3.28
C CYS A 29 -19.78 -11.70 1.83
N PRO A 30 -20.79 -10.86 1.56
CA PRO A 30 -20.95 -10.24 0.25
C PRO A 30 -19.73 -9.35 -0.07
N ASP A 31 -19.66 -8.83 -1.29
CA ASP A 31 -18.67 -7.79 -1.57
C ASP A 31 -19.06 -6.48 -0.86
N GLY A 32 -18.10 -5.90 -0.14
CA GLY A 32 -18.31 -4.75 0.73
C GLY A 32 -17.67 -3.47 0.20
N GLU A 33 -18.17 -2.34 0.67
CA GLU A 33 -17.54 -1.04 0.46
C GLU A 33 -16.50 -0.77 1.55
N PHE A 34 -15.40 -0.12 1.19
CA PHE A 34 -14.42 0.34 2.17
C PHE A 34 -14.82 1.72 2.70
N HIS A 35 -14.97 1.83 4.02
CA HIS A 35 -15.50 3.03 4.67
C HIS A 35 -14.47 3.76 5.56
N ASN A 36 -13.33 3.13 5.84
CA ASN A 36 -12.30 3.76 6.66
C ASN A 36 -11.57 4.84 5.84
N PRO A 37 -10.95 5.84 6.49
CA PRO A 37 -10.11 6.80 5.79
C PRO A 37 -8.88 6.15 5.16
N GLY A 38 -8.44 6.70 4.03
CA GLY A 38 -7.17 6.33 3.41
C GLY A 38 -7.21 5.00 2.65
N TYR A 39 -6.13 4.23 2.74
CA TYR A 39 -5.97 2.94 2.08
C TYR A 39 -6.52 1.80 2.93
N SER A 40 -7.08 0.80 2.25
CA SER A 40 -7.26 -0.49 2.88
C SER A 40 -5.94 -1.26 2.96
N LEU A 41 -5.61 -1.82 4.13
CA LEU A 41 -4.45 -2.72 4.30
C LEU A 41 -4.61 -4.06 3.58
N SER A 42 -5.84 -4.37 3.18
CA SER A 42 -6.25 -5.66 2.65
C SER A 42 -7.44 -5.45 1.72
N CYS A 43 -7.54 -6.21 0.64
CA CYS A 43 -8.71 -6.16 -0.22
C CYS A 43 -9.84 -7.08 0.26
N THR A 44 -9.81 -7.44 1.54
CA THR A 44 -10.77 -8.33 2.21
C THR A 44 -11.16 -7.79 3.59
N TYR A 45 -12.29 -8.24 4.08
CA TYR A 45 -12.81 -7.87 5.39
C TYR A 45 -13.50 -9.06 6.04
N THR A 46 -13.63 -9.03 7.37
CA THR A 46 -14.39 -10.04 8.10
C THR A 46 -15.79 -9.59 8.42
N CYS A 47 -16.71 -10.53 8.47
CA CYS A 47 -18.08 -10.31 8.92
C CYS A 47 -18.60 -11.52 9.71
N LYS A 48 -19.60 -11.26 10.54
CA LYS A 48 -20.43 -12.31 11.10
C LYS A 48 -21.60 -12.55 10.15
N SER A 49 -21.75 -13.77 9.68
CA SER A 49 -22.79 -14.16 8.73
C SER A 49 -23.42 -15.47 9.18
N GLY A 50 -24.64 -15.42 9.71
CA GLY A 50 -25.34 -16.62 10.20
C GLY A 50 -26.26 -16.29 11.37
N ASP A 51 -26.84 -17.33 11.97
CA ASP A 51 -27.64 -17.20 13.20
C ASP A 51 -26.80 -16.65 14.36
N SER A 52 -27.46 -16.04 15.35
CA SER A 52 -26.78 -15.40 16.49
C SER A 52 -25.90 -16.32 17.33
N GLU A 53 -26.06 -17.64 17.18
CA GLU A 53 -25.23 -18.65 17.85
C GLU A 53 -23.96 -19.03 17.06
N ASP A 54 -23.90 -18.72 15.75
CA ASP A 54 -22.72 -18.94 14.93
C ASP A 54 -21.63 -17.93 15.29
N LYS A 55 -20.55 -18.44 15.88
CA LYS A 55 -19.37 -17.65 16.27
C LYS A 55 -18.30 -17.62 15.18
N THR A 56 -18.55 -18.25 14.04
CA THR A 56 -17.62 -18.29 12.91
C THR A 56 -17.44 -16.89 12.34
N GLU A 57 -16.19 -16.47 12.19
CA GLU A 57 -15.84 -15.27 11.45
C GLU A 57 -15.68 -15.64 9.98
N TYR A 58 -16.52 -15.05 9.14
CA TYR A 58 -16.46 -15.19 7.69
C TYR A 58 -15.70 -14.01 7.09
N TRP A 59 -15.35 -14.12 5.82
CA TRP A 59 -14.70 -13.03 5.10
C TRP A 59 -15.33 -12.78 3.73
N GLY A 60 -15.08 -11.59 3.20
CA GLY A 60 -15.50 -11.12 1.88
C GLY A 60 -14.48 -10.18 1.27
N ASN A 61 -14.70 -9.81 0.01
CA ASN A 61 -13.83 -8.87 -0.70
C ASN A 61 -14.35 -7.44 -0.53
N TYR A 62 -13.45 -6.47 -0.48
CA TYR A 62 -13.83 -5.12 -0.87
C TYR A 62 -14.06 -5.05 -2.37
N ARG A 63 -14.94 -4.14 -2.80
CA ARG A 63 -15.20 -3.93 -4.22
C ARG A 63 -13.93 -3.62 -5.00
N ASP A 64 -13.90 -4.11 -6.23
CA ASP A 64 -12.82 -3.78 -7.18
C ASP A 64 -12.67 -2.26 -7.33
N ALA A 65 -11.44 -1.83 -7.61
CA ALA A 65 -11.01 -0.43 -7.62
C ALA A 65 -10.93 0.28 -6.25
N THR A 66 -11.28 -0.38 -5.14
CA THR A 66 -10.94 0.13 -3.79
C THR A 66 -9.42 0.35 -3.68
N VAL A 67 -9.00 1.53 -3.23
CA VAL A 67 -7.57 1.81 -3.05
C VAL A 67 -7.00 1.01 -1.87
N CYS A 68 -5.81 0.47 -2.05
CA CYS A 68 -5.22 -0.43 -1.07
C CYS A 68 -3.70 -0.27 -0.99
N VAL A 69 -3.13 -0.77 0.09
CA VAL A 69 -1.69 -0.79 0.32
C VAL A 69 -1.26 -2.17 0.80
N VAL A 70 -0.09 -2.61 0.34
CA VAL A 70 0.54 -3.84 0.80
C VAL A 70 1.70 -3.49 1.71
N LEU A 71 1.59 -3.95 2.95
CA LEU A 71 2.62 -3.86 3.99
C LEU A 71 3.11 -5.27 4.32
N GLU A 72 4.40 -5.42 4.61
CA GLU A 72 4.91 -6.67 5.15
C GLU A 72 4.45 -6.84 6.60
N ASN A 73 3.66 -7.87 6.88
CA ASN A 73 3.12 -8.15 8.21
C ASN A 73 2.39 -6.94 8.84
N GLY A 74 1.80 -6.07 8.00
CA GLY A 74 1.09 -4.87 8.42
C GLY A 74 1.95 -3.78 9.07
N ASP A 75 3.28 -3.93 9.00
CA ASP A 75 4.22 -2.94 9.49
C ASP A 75 4.28 -1.76 8.50
N PRO A 76 3.88 -0.53 8.90
CA PRO A 76 3.92 0.64 8.03
C PRO A 76 5.34 0.98 7.54
N ASP A 77 6.36 0.61 8.31
CA ASP A 77 7.77 0.83 7.93
C ASP A 77 8.24 -0.17 6.88
N LYS A 78 7.47 -1.24 6.62
CA LYS A 78 7.74 -2.26 5.61
C LYS A 78 6.75 -2.21 4.46
N PHE A 79 6.59 -1.01 3.91
CA PHE A 79 5.76 -0.76 2.75
C PHE A 79 6.30 -1.45 1.48
N LYS A 80 5.41 -2.10 0.72
CA LYS A 80 5.74 -2.72 -0.57
C LYS A 80 5.24 -1.89 -1.75
N HIS A 81 3.91 -1.75 -1.87
CA HIS A 81 3.30 -0.99 -2.97
C HIS A 81 1.89 -0.51 -2.63
N ILE A 82 1.45 0.53 -3.34
CA ILE A 82 0.05 1.01 -3.36
C ILE A 82 -0.60 0.41 -4.61
N GLY A 83 -1.89 0.11 -4.53
CA GLY A 83 -2.63 -0.45 -5.63
C GLY A 83 -4.13 -0.22 -5.55
N THR A 84 -4.83 -1.00 -6.35
CA THR A 84 -6.29 -1.11 -6.31
C THR A 84 -6.71 -2.56 -6.12
N CYS A 85 -7.83 -2.76 -5.43
CA CYS A 85 -8.39 -4.08 -5.25
C CYS A 85 -8.86 -4.68 -6.58
N GLN A 86 -8.47 -5.92 -6.81
CA GLN A 86 -8.94 -6.76 -7.91
C GLN A 86 -9.16 -8.17 -7.38
N ASN A 87 -10.42 -8.61 -7.35
CA ASN A 87 -10.83 -9.92 -6.84
C ASN A 87 -10.23 -10.25 -5.46
N GLY A 88 -10.29 -9.28 -4.54
CA GLY A 88 -9.81 -9.44 -3.16
C GLY A 88 -8.30 -9.35 -2.98
N LYS A 89 -7.53 -8.95 -4.02
CA LYS A 89 -6.08 -8.72 -3.92
C LYS A 89 -5.73 -7.28 -4.22
N CYS A 90 -4.73 -6.74 -3.53
CA CYS A 90 -4.20 -5.43 -3.84
C CYS A 90 -3.19 -5.54 -4.98
N VAL A 91 -3.47 -4.90 -6.12
CA VAL A 91 -2.65 -5.01 -7.33
C VAL A 91 -2.07 -3.64 -7.70
N GLN A 92 -0.75 -3.59 -7.89
CA GLN A 92 -0.04 -2.39 -8.37
C GLN A 92 -0.27 -2.19 -9.88
N TYR A 93 -0.32 -0.93 -10.31
CA TYR A 93 -0.27 -0.61 -11.72
C TYR A 93 1.17 -0.71 -12.25
N GLU A 94 1.40 -1.60 -13.21
CA GLU A 94 2.71 -1.85 -13.84
C GLU A 94 2.68 -1.64 -15.37
N GLY A 95 1.78 -0.78 -15.86
CA GLY A 95 1.65 -0.51 -17.30
C GLY A 95 2.90 0.17 -17.89
N GLU A 96 3.18 -0.07 -19.17
CA GLU A 96 4.34 0.50 -19.88
C GLU A 96 4.38 2.04 -19.85
N ASN A 97 3.23 2.67 -19.70
CA ASN A 97 3.05 4.12 -19.59
C ASN A 97 3.10 4.64 -18.13
N ILE A 98 3.61 3.85 -17.17
CA ILE A 98 3.74 4.23 -15.75
C ILE A 98 4.39 5.61 -15.59
N ASP A 99 5.39 5.93 -16.41
CA ASP A 99 6.09 7.21 -16.37
C ASP A 99 5.19 8.40 -16.69
N GLN A 100 4.20 8.20 -17.54
CA GLN A 100 3.22 9.22 -17.93
C GLN A 100 2.09 9.35 -16.91
N VAL A 101 1.65 8.23 -16.31
CA VAL A 101 0.41 8.20 -15.51
C VAL A 101 0.64 8.23 -14.02
N TRP A 102 1.88 8.08 -13.53
CA TRP A 102 2.17 7.98 -12.10
C TRP A 102 1.46 9.04 -11.24
N SER A 103 1.63 10.32 -11.58
CA SER A 103 1.01 11.43 -10.83
C SER A 103 -0.51 11.53 -11.00
N GLN A 104 -1.08 10.80 -11.94
CA GLN A 104 -2.51 10.77 -12.26
C GLN A 104 -3.20 9.52 -11.72
N LEU A 105 -2.43 8.60 -11.13
CA LEU A 105 -2.99 7.39 -10.55
C LEU A 105 -4.02 7.76 -9.46
N PRO A 106 -5.25 7.22 -9.50
CA PRO A 106 -6.28 7.53 -8.52
C PRO A 106 -5.84 7.23 -7.08
N GLN A 107 -5.00 6.21 -6.91
CA GLN A 107 -4.45 5.83 -5.61
C GLN A 107 -3.32 6.74 -5.13
N LEU A 108 -2.86 7.72 -5.91
CA LEU A 108 -1.84 8.71 -5.54
C LEU A 108 -2.39 10.15 -5.56
N GLN A 109 -3.71 10.31 -5.46
CA GLN A 109 -4.32 11.64 -5.37
C GLN A 109 -4.09 12.27 -3.99
N ASP A 110 -4.09 13.60 -3.94
CA ASP A 110 -3.76 14.42 -2.75
C ASP A 110 -4.54 14.02 -1.50
N GLN A 111 -5.78 13.55 -1.65
CA GLN A 111 -6.61 13.06 -0.54
C GLN A 111 -5.97 11.90 0.25
N PHE A 112 -5.05 11.16 -0.36
CA PHE A 112 -4.30 10.08 0.27
C PHE A 112 -2.91 10.51 0.76
N HIS A 113 -2.45 11.71 0.39
CA HIS A 113 -1.15 12.26 0.76
C HIS A 113 -1.24 13.07 2.05
N ARG A 114 -1.38 12.36 3.18
CA ARG A 114 -1.55 13.01 4.51
C ARG A 114 -0.37 12.81 5.45
N CYS A 115 0.59 11.95 5.09
CA CYS A 115 1.76 11.76 5.93
C CYS A 115 2.70 12.97 5.84
N PRO A 116 3.25 13.42 6.98
CA PRO A 116 4.12 14.59 7.01
C PRO A 116 5.45 14.29 6.30
N PRO A 117 5.90 15.12 5.34
CA PRO A 117 7.09 14.81 4.54
C PRO A 117 8.29 14.45 5.42
N LEU A 118 8.87 13.27 5.18
CA LEU A 118 10.05 12.82 5.91
C LEU A 118 11.30 13.42 5.25
N LYS A 119 11.88 14.39 5.95
CA LYS A 119 13.16 15.03 5.57
C LYS A 119 14.41 14.24 5.97
N LYS A 120 14.25 13.10 6.65
CA LYS A 120 15.42 12.35 7.10
C LYS A 120 16.13 11.79 5.87
N VAL A 121 17.28 12.36 5.56
CA VAL A 121 18.35 11.71 4.81
C VAL A 121 18.76 10.48 5.64
N HIS A 122 18.02 9.39 5.49
CA HIS A 122 18.56 8.06 5.75
C HIS A 122 19.83 7.96 4.89
N GLU A 123 20.98 7.76 5.54
CA GLU A 123 22.23 7.47 4.83
C GLU A 123 22.09 6.20 3.98
N GLU A 124 21.19 5.31 4.39
CA GLU A 124 20.88 4.07 3.70
C GLU A 124 19.76 4.24 2.66
N PRO A 125 19.91 3.66 1.46
CA PRO A 125 18.89 3.70 0.42
C PRO A 125 17.53 3.09 0.82
N VAL A 126 16.51 3.92 0.62
CA VAL A 126 15.10 3.62 0.37
C VAL A 126 14.70 2.31 -0.31
N ASP A 127 13.89 1.41 0.26
CA ASP A 127 13.23 0.40 -0.58
C ASP A 127 12.15 1.02 -1.51
N ASN A 128 11.46 2.05 -1.02
CA ASN A 128 10.44 2.77 -1.80
C ASN A 128 10.46 4.27 -1.47
N CYS A 129 10.27 5.11 -2.48
CA CYS A 129 10.23 6.56 -2.33
C CYS A 129 8.88 7.10 -1.84
N LEU A 130 7.91 6.21 -1.61
CA LEU A 130 6.75 6.46 -0.78
C LEU A 130 6.92 5.71 0.55
N TYR A 131 6.29 6.22 1.60
CA TYR A 131 6.13 5.51 2.87
C TYR A 131 4.69 5.65 3.35
N ILE A 132 4.30 4.82 4.32
CA ILE A 132 2.94 4.78 4.85
C ILE A 132 2.95 5.19 6.32
N CYS A 133 1.97 6.00 6.71
CA CYS A 133 1.73 6.33 8.11
C CYS A 133 0.29 6.02 8.50
N LEU A 134 0.09 5.79 9.78
CA LEU A 134 -1.24 5.68 10.40
C LEU A 134 -1.62 7.04 10.98
N GLU A 135 -2.68 7.65 10.48
CA GLU A 135 -3.30 8.83 11.05
C GLU A 135 -4.44 8.39 11.99
N ILE A 136 -4.34 8.75 13.28
CA ILE A 136 -5.32 8.35 14.31
C ILE A 136 -6.34 9.45 14.63
N ASP A 137 -6.11 10.67 14.15
CA ASP A 137 -6.89 11.87 14.50
C ASP A 137 -8.02 12.17 13.48
N ASP A 138 -8.27 11.30 12.50
CA ASP A 138 -9.40 11.47 11.56
C ASP A 138 -10.74 11.20 12.28
N PRO A 139 -11.75 12.09 12.18
CA PRO A 139 -13.05 11.92 12.84
C PRO A 139 -13.80 10.62 12.47
N ARG A 140 -13.44 9.97 11.36
CA ARG A 140 -14.04 8.71 10.91
C ARG A 140 -13.30 7.48 11.43
N GLY A 141 -12.24 7.66 12.21
CA GLY A 141 -11.39 6.59 12.74
C GLY A 141 -10.02 6.55 12.07
N PRO A 142 -9.13 5.63 12.52
CA PRO A 142 -7.77 5.56 12.03
C PRO A 142 -7.70 5.20 10.54
N GLY A 143 -6.77 5.82 9.81
CA GLY A 143 -6.58 5.60 8.38
C GLY A 143 -5.11 5.53 7.97
N TYR A 144 -4.83 4.78 6.91
CA TYR A 144 -3.48 4.67 6.35
C TYR A 144 -3.33 5.62 5.17
N PHE A 145 -2.27 6.40 5.18
CA PHE A 145 -1.98 7.40 4.16
C PHE A 145 -0.55 7.24 3.67
N TYR A 146 -0.23 7.87 2.55
CA TYR A 146 1.14 7.90 2.07
C TYR A 146 1.77 9.27 2.30
N GLY A 147 3.09 9.26 2.33
CA GLY A 147 3.92 10.44 2.11
C GLY A 147 5.03 10.12 1.13
N VAL A 148 5.69 11.17 0.66
CA VAL A 148 6.83 11.08 -0.24
C VAL A 148 8.12 11.40 0.52
N TYR A 149 9.18 10.65 0.21
CA TYR A 149 10.54 11.09 0.55
C TYR A 149 10.92 12.30 -0.30
N GLU A 150 11.85 13.11 0.21
CA GLU A 150 12.38 14.26 -0.52
C GLU A 150 13.01 13.83 -1.85
N ASP A 151 12.92 14.71 -2.84
CA ASP A 151 13.59 14.48 -4.12
C ASP A 151 15.10 14.31 -3.89
N TYR A 152 15.73 13.50 -4.74
CA TYR A 152 17.13 13.07 -4.65
C TYR A 152 17.51 12.14 -3.50
N HIS A 153 16.56 11.77 -2.63
CA HIS A 153 16.81 10.78 -1.60
C HIS A 153 17.27 9.43 -2.21
N PRO A 154 18.31 8.76 -1.67
CA PRO A 154 18.78 7.49 -2.23
C PRO A 154 17.73 6.38 -2.11
N CYS A 155 17.58 5.58 -3.16
CA CYS A 155 16.67 4.42 -3.15
C CYS A 155 17.28 3.22 -3.87
N LYS A 156 16.81 2.01 -3.54
CA LYS A 156 17.24 0.76 -4.17
C LYS A 156 16.57 0.65 -5.53
N PHE A 157 17.38 0.74 -6.57
CA PHE A 157 16.96 0.58 -7.96
C PHE A 157 17.52 -0.73 -8.49
N SER A 158 16.84 -1.37 -9.44
CA SER A 158 17.18 -2.73 -9.90
C SER A 158 18.65 -2.93 -10.34
N ASN A 159 19.32 -1.87 -10.78
CA ASN A 159 20.71 -1.88 -11.24
C ASN A 159 21.69 -1.08 -10.34
N GLY A 160 21.30 -0.72 -9.11
CA GLY A 160 22.16 0.04 -8.19
C GLY A 160 21.39 0.98 -7.28
N ILE A 161 21.94 2.17 -7.05
CA ILE A 161 21.29 3.22 -6.26
C ILE A 161 20.59 4.18 -7.23
N GLY A 162 19.28 4.26 -7.11
CA GLY A 162 18.45 5.27 -7.75
C GLY A 162 18.28 6.50 -6.87
N ARG A 163 17.47 7.44 -7.37
CA ARG A 163 17.09 8.66 -6.66
C ARG A 163 15.59 8.81 -6.65
N CYS A 164 15.06 9.24 -5.51
CA CYS A 164 13.67 9.58 -5.39
C CYS A 164 13.34 10.82 -6.21
N ARG A 165 12.24 10.77 -6.94
CA ARG A 165 11.65 11.95 -7.60
C ARG A 165 10.15 11.81 -7.64
N SER A 166 9.44 12.76 -7.01
CA SER A 166 7.97 12.75 -6.93
C SER A 166 7.41 11.40 -6.44
N GLY A 167 8.06 10.82 -5.42
CA GLY A 167 7.66 9.55 -4.82
C GLY A 167 8.03 8.29 -5.62
N ARG A 168 8.85 8.39 -6.68
CA ARG A 168 9.35 7.23 -7.43
C ARG A 168 10.84 7.04 -7.26
N CYS A 169 11.26 5.79 -7.18
CA CYS A 169 12.68 5.45 -7.34
C CYS A 169 13.02 5.35 -8.83
N LEU A 170 13.84 6.28 -9.30
CA LEU A 170 14.28 6.34 -10.70
C LEU A 170 15.79 6.12 -10.80
N ASP A 171 16.27 5.71 -11.97
CA ASP A 171 17.71 5.68 -12.26
C ASP A 171 18.31 7.07 -12.01
N ALA A 172 19.45 7.13 -11.30
CA ALA A 172 20.14 8.39 -11.02
C ALA A 172 20.50 9.16 -12.30
N ALA A 173 20.78 8.46 -13.41
CA ALA A 173 21.06 9.08 -14.71
C ALA A 173 19.84 9.80 -15.31
N ILE A 174 18.62 9.35 -14.99
CA ILE A 174 17.37 10.00 -15.43
C ILE A 174 17.07 11.22 -14.58
N VAL A 175 17.32 11.14 -13.27
CA VAL A 175 17.03 12.25 -12.34
C VAL A 175 18.00 13.43 -12.56
N GLY A 176 19.26 13.14 -12.92
CA GLY A 176 20.31 14.13 -13.10
C GLY A 176 21.11 14.39 -11.82
N PRO A 177 22.14 15.25 -11.88
CA PRO A 177 23.03 15.58 -10.77
C PRO A 177 22.26 16.23 -9.61
N LEU A 178 22.84 16.18 -8.41
CA LEU A 178 22.29 16.90 -7.26
C LEU A 178 22.31 18.41 -7.54
N PRO A 179 21.33 19.18 -7.04
CA PRO A 179 21.33 20.64 -7.22
C PRO A 179 22.66 21.30 -6.78
N GLU A 180 23.26 20.79 -5.70
CA GLU A 180 24.54 21.27 -5.16
C GLU A 180 25.76 20.96 -6.07
N GLU A 181 25.66 19.94 -6.92
CA GLU A 181 26.72 19.54 -7.87
C GLU A 181 26.70 20.38 -9.16
N THR A 182 25.61 21.11 -9.42
CA THR A 182 25.47 21.96 -10.63
C THR A 182 25.95 23.40 -10.45
N GLU A 183 26.26 23.81 -9.22
CA GLU A 183 26.77 25.16 -8.91
C GLU A 183 28.31 25.20 -8.72
N ALA A 184 29.01 24.10 -9.02
CA ALA A 184 30.48 23.96 -8.91
C ALA A 184 31.21 24.04 -10.26
#